data_AF-A0A2N5ZGL1-F1
#
_entry.id   AF-A0A2N5ZGL1-F1
#
_cell.length_a   1.000
_cell.length_b   1.000
_cell.length_c   1.000
_cell.angle_alpha   90.00
_cell.angle_beta   90.00
_cell.angle_gamma   90.00
#
_symmetry.space_group_name_H-M   'P 1'
#
loop_
_entity.id
_entity.type
_entity.pdbx_description
1 polymer ?
#
loop_
_entity_poly.entity_id
_entity_poly.type
_entity_poly.pdbx_seq_one_letter_code
_entity_poly.pdbx_strand_id
1 'polypeptide(L)'
;MKKSVFSILFGLSALAVLLGALFKIMHFDGAMILLVSGFIVGSVIEFIYSLFQTNHIKKLETQTGDKRNYMGSVTKALIFILFTLSTLTVFAGAYMEIKNLSGASIVLFAGFIVGSVISSYDNKMKTKRIKELEDQFKVKSE
;
A
#
# COMPACT_ATOMS: atom_id res chain seq x y z
N MET A 1 9.90 -10.24 11.34
CA MET A 1 10.11 -10.80 9.99
C MET A 1 10.99 -9.85 9.19
N LYS A 2 11.98 -10.36 8.44
CA LYS A 2 12.88 -9.52 7.63
C LYS A 2 12.08 -8.82 6.52
N LYS A 3 12.37 -7.53 6.24
CA LYS A 3 11.79 -6.73 5.13
C LYS A 3 11.66 -7.52 3.80
N SER A 4 12.60 -8.44 3.58
CA SER A 4 12.63 -9.35 2.43
C SER A 4 11.35 -10.17 2.21
N VAL A 5 10.70 -10.68 3.27
CA VAL A 5 9.51 -11.54 3.10
C VAL A 5 8.30 -10.74 2.60
N PHE A 6 8.05 -9.56 3.19
CA PHE A 6 6.97 -8.69 2.75
C PHE A 6 7.17 -8.18 1.32
N SER A 7 8.41 -7.90 0.93
CA SER A 7 8.73 -7.50 -0.44
C SER A 7 8.44 -8.59 -1.46
N ILE A 8 8.75 -9.86 -1.14
CA ILE A 8 8.46 -11.00 -2.01
C ILE A 8 6.95 -11.23 -2.11
N LEU A 9 6.24 -11.24 -0.99
CA LEU A 9 4.79 -11.42 -0.95
C LEU A 9 4.06 -10.32 -1.73
N PHE A 10 4.50 -9.06 -1.58
CA PHE A 10 3.96 -7.95 -2.34
C PHE A 10 4.25 -8.11 -3.85
N GLY A 11 5.48 -8.50 -4.22
CA GLY A 11 5.84 -8.80 -5.60
C GLY A 11 4.99 -9.91 -6.23
N LEU A 12 4.71 -10.98 -5.47
CA LEU A 12 3.84 -12.07 -5.92
C LEU A 12 2.39 -11.61 -6.11
N SER A 13 1.86 -10.77 -5.20
CA SER A 13 0.52 -10.20 -5.38
C SER A 13 0.45 -9.27 -6.59
N ALA A 14 1.47 -8.45 -6.82
CA ALA A 14 1.55 -7.57 -7.99
C ALA A 14 1.63 -8.37 -9.30
N LEU A 15 2.39 -9.46 -9.32
CA LEU A 15 2.43 -10.40 -10.44
C LEU A 15 1.07 -11.05 -10.69
N ALA A 16 0.35 -11.46 -9.65
CA ALA A 16 -1.00 -12.02 -9.79
C ALA A 16 -1.99 -11.01 -10.39
N VAL A 17 -1.91 -9.73 -9.97
CA VAL A 17 -2.71 -8.64 -10.56
C VAL A 17 -2.36 -8.42 -12.03
N LEU A 18 -1.06 -8.40 -12.37
CA LEU A 18 -0.58 -8.22 -13.75
C LEU A 18 -1.02 -9.38 -14.65
N LEU A 19 -0.89 -10.61 -14.18
CA LEU A 19 -1.34 -11.81 -14.89
C LEU A 19 -2.87 -11.82 -15.05
N GLY A 20 -3.62 -11.44 -14.02
CA GLY A 20 -5.07 -11.28 -14.11
C GLY A 20 -5.48 -10.23 -15.15
N ALA A 21 -4.77 -9.09 -15.20
CA ALA A 21 -5.01 -8.06 -16.21
C ALA A 21 -4.68 -8.55 -17.63
N LEU A 22 -3.56 -9.28 -17.80
CA LEU A 22 -3.18 -9.87 -19.08
C LEU A 22 -4.20 -10.90 -19.56
N PHE A 23 -4.64 -11.80 -18.69
CA PHE A 23 -5.64 -12.82 -19.00
C PHE A 23 -6.98 -12.19 -19.38
N LYS A 24 -7.31 -11.04 -18.79
CA LYS A 24 -8.51 -10.30 -19.13
C LYS A 24 -8.44 -9.68 -20.53
N ILE A 25 -7.28 -9.17 -20.94
CA ILE A 25 -7.05 -8.72 -22.33
C ILE A 25 -7.18 -9.91 -23.29
N MET A 26 -6.68 -11.08 -22.88
CA MET A 26 -6.79 -12.32 -23.64
C MET A 26 -8.18 -12.98 -23.59
N HIS A 27 -9.16 -12.39 -22.89
CA HIS A 27 -10.51 -12.91 -22.71
C HIS A 27 -10.56 -14.32 -22.08
N PHE A 28 -9.59 -14.66 -21.23
CA PHE A 28 -9.64 -15.92 -20.47
C PHE A 28 -10.73 -15.88 -19.39
N ASP A 29 -11.52 -16.95 -19.32
CA ASP A 29 -12.49 -17.15 -18.25
C ASP A 29 -11.81 -17.17 -16.89
N GLY A 30 -12.36 -16.42 -15.92
CA GLY A 30 -11.80 -16.30 -14.57
C GLY A 30 -10.67 -15.28 -14.41
N ALA A 31 -10.28 -14.55 -15.46
CA ALA A 31 -9.27 -13.49 -15.36
C ALA A 31 -9.62 -12.41 -14.32
N MET A 32 -10.91 -12.06 -14.21
CA MET A 32 -11.40 -11.12 -13.20
C MET A 32 -11.17 -11.65 -11.78
N ILE A 33 -11.35 -12.95 -11.54
CA ILE A 33 -11.14 -13.57 -10.22
C ILE A 33 -9.66 -13.51 -9.86
N LEU A 34 -8.77 -13.83 -10.80
CA LEU A 34 -7.32 -13.74 -10.59
C LEU A 34 -6.87 -12.30 -10.31
N LEU A 35 -7.40 -11.32 -11.06
CA LEU A 35 -7.10 -9.91 -10.88
C LEU A 35 -7.57 -9.41 -9.51
N VAL A 36 -8.83 -9.67 -9.15
CA VAL A 36 -9.42 -9.22 -7.88
C VAL A 36 -8.77 -9.92 -6.69
N SER A 37 -8.50 -11.22 -6.78
CA SER A 37 -7.83 -11.96 -5.70
C SER A 37 -6.40 -11.49 -5.48
N GLY A 38 -5.62 -11.27 -6.55
CA GLY A 38 -4.28 -10.69 -6.45
C GLY A 38 -4.30 -9.31 -5.80
N PHE A 39 -5.31 -8.49 -6.13
CA PHE A 39 -5.49 -7.17 -5.53
C PHE A 39 -5.81 -7.26 -4.03
N ILE A 40 -6.80 -8.08 -3.65
CA ILE A 40 -7.19 -8.26 -2.24
C ILE A 40 -5.99 -8.75 -1.42
N VAL A 41 -5.26 -9.75 -1.92
CA VAL A 41 -4.08 -10.29 -1.24
C VAL A 41 -3.01 -9.21 -1.08
N GLY A 42 -2.73 -8.43 -2.13
CA GLY A 42 -1.78 -7.32 -2.08
C GLY A 42 -2.15 -6.26 -1.05
N SER A 43 -3.42 -5.83 -1.03
CA SER A 43 -3.92 -4.84 -0.06
C SER A 43 -3.82 -5.35 1.38
N VAL A 44 -4.11 -6.63 1.63
CA VAL A 44 -3.99 -7.23 2.96
C VAL A 44 -2.52 -7.27 3.42
N ILE A 45 -1.60 -7.67 2.54
CA ILE A 45 -0.16 -7.71 2.84
C ILE A 45 0.34 -6.30 3.20
N GLU A 46 -0.05 -5.30 2.41
CA GLU A 46 0.33 -3.91 2.62
C GLU A 46 -0.19 -3.37 3.97
N PHE A 47 -1.46 -3.68 4.29
CA PHE A 47 -2.05 -3.30 5.57
C PHE A 47 -1.29 -3.90 6.77
N ILE A 48 -0.99 -5.21 6.72
CA ILE A 48 -0.22 -5.88 7.78
C ILE A 48 1.18 -5.26 7.91
N TYR A 49 1.84 -4.98 6.79
CA TYR A 49 3.17 -4.35 6.79
C TYR A 49 3.14 -2.94 7.40
N SER A 50 2.11 -2.15 7.08
CA SER A 50 1.89 -0.82 7.64
C SER A 50 1.66 -0.84 9.17
N LEU A 51 0.88 -1.81 9.67
CA LEU A 51 0.70 -2.01 11.11
C LEU A 51 2.02 -2.37 11.80
N PHE A 52 2.81 -3.27 11.21
CA PHE A 52 4.11 -3.65 11.77
C PHE A 52 5.06 -2.46 11.89
N GLN A 53 5.16 -1.63 10.84
CA GLN A 53 5.99 -0.42 10.89
C GLN A 53 5.51 0.58 11.94
N THR A 54 4.20 0.78 12.06
CA THR A 54 3.64 1.71 13.04
C THR A 54 3.96 1.27 14.47
N ASN A 55 3.87 -0.04 14.75
CA ASN A 55 4.25 -0.60 16.05
C ASN A 55 5.76 -0.47 16.31
N HIS A 56 6.59 -0.64 15.29
CA HIS A 56 8.04 -0.45 15.40
C HIS A 56 8.39 1.01 15.73
N ILE A 57 7.76 1.97 15.06
CA ILE A 57 7.92 3.41 15.34
C ILE A 57 7.51 3.70 16.78
N LYS A 58 6.32 3.27 17.22
CA LYS A 58 5.85 3.51 18.60
C LYS A 58 6.81 2.94 19.65
N LYS A 59 7.36 1.74 19.40
CA LYS A 59 8.34 1.12 20.28
C LYS A 59 9.60 1.97 20.39
N LEU A 60 10.14 2.41 19.26
CA LEU A 60 11.32 3.28 19.24
C LEU A 60 11.04 4.63 19.90
N GLU A 61 9.93 5.30 19.58
CA GLU A 61 9.51 6.58 20.20
C GLU A 61 9.44 6.48 21.74
N THR A 62 8.97 5.34 22.26
CA THR A 62 8.93 5.09 23.71
C THR A 62 10.34 4.97 24.31
N GLN A 63 11.28 4.39 23.58
CA GLN A 63 12.67 4.20 24.04
C GLN A 63 13.50 5.49 23.96
N THR A 64 13.36 6.27 22.88
CA THR A 64 14.06 7.56 22.74
C THR A 64 13.40 8.68 23.54
N GLY A 65 12.09 8.59 23.80
CA GLY A 65 11.28 9.67 24.39
C GLY A 65 10.82 10.72 23.36
N ASP A 66 11.08 10.47 22.07
CA ASP A 66 10.75 11.39 20.98
C ASP A 66 9.31 11.11 20.47
N LYS A 67 8.35 11.95 20.89
CA LYS A 67 6.94 11.87 20.46
C LYS A 67 6.64 12.60 19.14
N ARG A 68 7.67 13.01 18.38
CA ARG A 68 7.43 13.70 17.10
C ARG A 68 6.81 12.74 16.10
N ASN A 69 5.68 13.16 15.54
CA ASN A 69 5.04 12.47 14.44
C ASN A 69 5.98 12.38 13.23
N TYR A 70 6.06 11.20 12.61
CA TYR A 70 6.83 10.97 11.37
C TYR A 70 6.41 11.86 10.18
N MET A 71 5.24 12.50 10.27
CA MET A 71 4.71 13.40 9.26
C MET A 71 3.79 14.43 9.93
N GLY A 72 3.72 15.65 9.39
CA GLY A 72 2.82 16.69 9.89
C GLY A 72 1.37 16.21 9.88
N SER A 73 0.58 16.63 10.87
CA SER A 73 -0.82 16.21 11.03
C SER A 73 -1.64 16.40 9.75
N VAL A 74 -1.48 17.56 9.11
CA VAL A 74 -2.13 17.91 7.84
C VAL A 74 -1.71 16.98 6.70
N THR A 75 -0.42 16.68 6.58
CA THR A 75 0.09 15.77 5.54
C THR A 75 -0.46 14.36 5.72
N LYS A 76 -0.59 13.88 6.96
CA LYS A 76 -1.18 12.55 7.25
C LYS A 76 -2.64 12.49 6.82
N ALA A 77 -3.40 13.53 7.16
CA ALA A 77 -4.80 13.65 6.76
C ALA A 77 -4.94 13.67 5.23
N LEU A 78 -4.09 14.43 4.52
CA LEU A 78 -4.09 14.48 3.06
C LEU A 78 -3.79 13.12 2.42
N ILE A 79 -2.75 12.41 2.88
CA ILE A 79 -2.44 11.06 2.39
C ILE A 79 -3.63 10.12 2.62
N PHE A 80 -4.25 10.18 3.80
CA PHE A 80 -5.41 9.34 4.12
C PHE A 80 -6.60 9.62 3.20
N ILE A 81 -6.91 10.90 2.94
CA ILE A 81 -7.98 11.31 2.03
C ILE A 81 -7.67 10.83 0.61
N LEU A 82 -6.45 11.08 0.11
CA LEU A 82 -6.03 10.67 -1.23
C LEU A 82 -6.08 9.14 -1.40
N PHE A 83 -5.66 8.40 -0.39
CA PHE A 83 -5.72 6.93 -0.39
C PHE A 83 -7.16 6.43 -0.40
N THR A 84 -8.05 7.07 0.36
CA THR A 84 -9.48 6.77 0.38
C THR A 84 -10.11 7.03 -0.99
N LEU A 85 -9.81 8.16 -1.62
CA LEU A 85 -10.29 8.50 -2.95
C LEU A 85 -9.79 7.50 -4.01
N SER A 86 -8.51 7.10 -3.94
CA SER A 86 -7.96 6.05 -4.80
C SER A 86 -8.70 4.73 -4.63
N THR A 87 -8.95 4.32 -3.38
CA THR A 87 -9.68 3.09 -3.06
C THR A 87 -11.11 3.12 -3.62
N LEU A 88 -11.82 4.23 -3.42
CA LEU A 88 -13.16 4.45 -3.99
C LEU A 88 -13.14 4.42 -5.52
N THR A 89 -12.11 4.98 -6.15
CA THR A 89 -11.94 4.96 -7.61
C THR A 89 -11.75 3.52 -8.11
N VAL A 90 -10.95 2.70 -7.41
CA VAL A 90 -10.80 1.27 -7.73
C VAL A 90 -12.13 0.53 -7.59
N PHE A 91 -12.88 0.75 -6.50
CA PHE A 91 -14.20 0.13 -6.33
C PHE A 91 -15.20 0.57 -7.41
N ALA A 92 -15.21 1.86 -7.76
CA ALA A 92 -16.05 2.39 -8.84
C ALA A 92 -15.69 1.74 -10.18
N GLY A 93 -14.39 1.64 -10.48
CA GLY A 93 -13.91 0.94 -11.68
C GLY A 93 -14.30 -0.54 -11.69
N ALA A 94 -14.19 -1.24 -10.57
CA ALA A 94 -14.60 -2.64 -10.45
C ALA A 94 -16.10 -2.81 -10.67
N TYR A 95 -16.91 -1.92 -10.09
CA TYR A 95 -18.35 -1.91 -10.29
C TYR A 95 -18.74 -1.63 -11.74
N MET A 96 -18.09 -0.65 -12.37
CA MET A 96 -18.27 -0.35 -13.80
C MET A 96 -17.93 -1.56 -14.67
N GLU A 97 -16.90 -2.30 -14.31
CA GLU A 97 -16.47 -3.50 -15.03
C GLU A 97 -17.53 -4.61 -14.96
N ILE A 98 -18.12 -4.85 -13.78
CA ILE A 98 -19.21 -5.83 -13.61
C ILE A 98 -20.44 -5.44 -14.46
N LYS A 99 -20.67 -4.14 -14.64
CA LYS A 99 -21.76 -3.60 -15.46
C LYS A 99 -21.42 -3.48 -16.95
N ASN A 100 -20.23 -3.93 -17.38
CA ASN A 100 -19.73 -3.78 -18.76
C ASN A 100 -19.78 -2.32 -19.27
N LEU A 101 -19.55 -1.35 -18.38
CA LEU A 101 -19.44 0.06 -18.76
C LEU A 101 -18.11 0.33 -19.46
N SER A 102 -18.15 1.15 -20.52
CA SER A 102 -16.94 1.58 -21.22
C SER A 102 -16.02 2.37 -20.28
N GLY A 103 -14.71 2.14 -20.39
CA GLY A 103 -13.70 2.82 -19.57
C GLY A 103 -13.47 2.25 -18.17
N ALA A 104 -14.20 1.20 -17.75
CA ALA A 104 -14.03 0.57 -16.44
C ALA A 104 -12.58 0.16 -16.13
N SER A 105 -11.89 -0.44 -17.10
CA SER A 105 -10.49 -0.85 -16.96
C SER A 105 -9.53 0.35 -16.82
N ILE A 106 -9.82 1.49 -17.46
CA ILE A 106 -9.02 2.72 -17.32
C ILE A 106 -9.21 3.29 -15.91
N VAL A 107 -10.45 3.34 -15.42
CA VAL A 107 -10.77 3.83 -14.07
C VAL A 107 -10.11 2.95 -13.00
N LEU A 108 -10.19 1.63 -13.17
CA LEU A 108 -9.49 0.65 -12.30
C LEU A 108 -7.99 0.90 -12.27
N PHE A 109 -7.37 1.00 -13.45
CA PHE A 109 -5.93 1.17 -13.56
C PHE A 109 -5.46 2.51 -12.99
N ALA A 110 -6.19 3.60 -13.28
CA ALA A 110 -5.91 4.92 -12.73
C ALA A 110 -5.99 4.93 -11.19
N GLY A 111 -7.05 4.34 -10.62
CA GLY A 111 -7.19 4.20 -9.17
C GLY A 111 -6.00 3.43 -8.55
N PHE A 112 -5.58 2.34 -9.20
CA PHE A 112 -4.46 1.52 -8.74
C PHE A 112 -3.12 2.25 -8.76
N ILE A 113 -2.81 2.94 -9.86
CA ILE A 113 -1.56 3.70 -10.00
C ILE A 113 -1.49 4.81 -8.94
N VAL A 114 -2.58 5.57 -8.77
CA VAL A 114 -2.64 6.64 -7.78
C VAL A 114 -2.44 6.08 -6.36
N GLY A 115 -3.12 4.99 -6.01
CA GLY A 115 -2.98 4.34 -4.69
C GLY A 115 -1.56 3.85 -4.42
N SER A 116 -0.94 3.23 -5.43
CA SER A 116 0.44 2.73 -5.35
C SER A 116 1.45 3.85 -5.10
N VAL A 117 1.30 4.99 -5.79
CA VAL A 117 2.18 6.15 -5.61
C VAL A 117 2.04 6.75 -4.21
N ILE A 118 0.80 6.90 -3.73
CA ILE A 118 0.51 7.43 -2.38
C ILE A 118 1.11 6.53 -1.30
N SER A 119 0.89 5.22 -1.43
CA SER A 119 1.44 4.22 -0.49
C SER A 119 2.97 4.24 -0.46
N SER A 120 3.61 4.30 -1.63
CA SER A 120 5.07 4.38 -1.75
C SER A 120 5.63 5.60 -1.02
N TYR A 121 4.95 6.75 -1.13
CA TYR A 121 5.34 7.97 -0.43
C TYR A 121 5.21 7.84 1.10
N ASP A 122 4.08 7.34 1.62
CA ASP A 122 3.89 7.14 3.06
C ASP A 122 4.92 6.14 3.64
N ASN A 123 5.18 5.04 2.93
CA ASN A 123 6.15 4.03 3.32
C ASN A 123 7.59 4.59 3.37
N LYS A 124 7.96 5.47 2.42
CA LYS A 124 9.26 6.16 2.42
C LYS A 124 9.42 7.05 3.65
N MET A 125 8.39 7.79 4.03
CA MET A 125 8.41 8.66 5.21
C MET A 125 8.53 7.86 6.51
N LYS A 126 7.77 6.76 6.65
CA LYS A 126 7.89 5.83 7.79
C LYS A 126 9.30 5.25 7.89
N THR A 127 9.87 4.80 6.77
CA THR A 127 11.23 4.24 6.74
C THR A 127 12.29 5.26 7.17
N LYS A 128 12.18 6.51 6.71
CA LYS A 128 13.10 7.58 7.13
C LYS A 128 13.03 7.81 8.64
N ARG A 129 11.81 7.89 9.20
CA ARG A 129 11.62 8.09 10.63
C ARG A 129 12.17 6.93 11.46
N ILE A 130 11.94 5.69 11.04
CA ILE A 130 12.51 4.52 11.71
C ILE A 130 14.03 4.65 11.81
N LYS A 131 14.69 5.04 10.72
CA LYS A 131 16.14 5.21 10.69
C LYS A 131 16.62 6.31 11.64
N GLU A 132 15.95 7.46 11.64
CA GLU A 132 16.26 8.57 12.57
C GLU A 132 16.11 8.16 14.05
N LEU A 133 15.08 7.37 14.37
CA LEU A 133 14.85 6.89 15.74
C LEU A 133 15.86 5.81 16.15
N GLU A 134 16.25 4.93 15.22
CA GLU A 134 17.30 3.93 15.45
C GLU A 134 18.66 4.60 15.70
N ASP A 135 19.01 5.63 14.92
CA ASP A 135 20.25 6.38 15.09
C ASP A 135 20.28 7.13 16.44
N GLN A 136 19.17 7.76 16.83
CA GLN A 136 19.04 8.39 18.16
C GLN A 136 19.10 7.38 19.31
N PHE A 137 18.51 6.19 19.14
CA PHE A 137 18.56 5.14 20.15
C PHE A 137 19.99 4.65 20.37
N LYS A 138 20.77 4.44 19.30
CA LYS A 138 22.19 4.05 19.40
C LYS A 138 23.02 5.06 20.17
N VAL A 139 22.89 6.36 19.85
CA VAL A 139 23.62 7.43 20.55
C VAL A 139 23.28 7.49 22.04
N LYS A 140 22.05 7.17 22.43
CA LYS A 140 21.63 7.19 23.85
C LYS A 140 22.06 5.93 24.63
N SER A 141 22.46 4.88 23.92
CA SER A 141 22.91 3.60 24.51
C SER A 141 24.43 3.48 24.66
N GLU A 142 25.18 4.42 24.07
CA GLU A 142 26.63 4.61 24.25
C GLU A 142 26.88 5.61 25.39
#